data_AF-A0A529M2Y5-F1
#
_entry.id   AF-A0A529M2Y5-F1
#
_cell.length_a   1.000
_cell.length_b   1.000
_cell.length_c   1.000
_cell.angle_alpha   90.00
_cell.angle_beta   90.00
_cell.angle_gamma   90.00
#
_symmetry.space_group_name_H-M   'P 1'
#
loop_
_entity.id
_entity.type
_entity.pdbx_description
1 polymer ?
#
loop_
_entity_poly.entity_id
_entity_poly.type
_entity_poly.pdbx_seq_one_letter_code
_entity_poly.pdbx_strand_id
1 'polypeptide(L)' 'MANENWPVYGEISGPVVMIGFGSIGRGTLPLIERHFQFDKSRMTVIDPRDTDRKLLDERGIAFVQEAVTEKNY' A
#
# COMPACT_ATOMS: atom_id res chain seq x y z
N MET A 1 15.26 -13.43 -2.35
CA MET A 1 14.42 -12.27 -1.97
C MET A 1 15.22 -11.49 -0.95
N ALA A 2 15.45 -10.19 -1.18
CA ALA A 2 16.58 -9.43 -0.62
C ALA A 2 16.74 -9.55 0.92
N ASN A 3 17.80 -10.22 1.33
CA ASN A 3 18.30 -10.34 2.69
C ASN A 3 19.38 -9.27 2.91
N GLU A 4 19.02 -8.06 3.30
CA GLU A 4 19.95 -7.08 3.90
C GLU A 4 19.18 -6.30 4.99
N ASN A 5 19.83 -6.06 6.14
CA ASN A 5 19.23 -5.42 7.32
C ASN A 5 18.96 -3.93 7.07
N TRP A 6 17.81 -3.61 6.47
CA TRP A 6 17.35 -2.24 6.33
C TRP A 6 16.80 -1.71 7.67
N PRO A 7 17.07 -0.44 8.03
CA PRO A 7 16.52 0.14 9.25
C PRO A 7 15.00 0.26 9.16
N VAL A 8 14.33 -0.11 10.25
CA VAL A 8 12.92 0.19 10.50
C VAL A 8 12.87 1.51 11.25
N TYR A 9 12.29 2.54 10.64
CA TYR A 9 12.34 3.91 11.17
C TYR A 9 11.23 4.22 12.18
N GLY A 10 10.19 3.39 12.23
CA GLY A 10 9.10 3.56 13.17
C GLY A 10 8.01 2.50 13.01
N GLU A 11 7.05 2.56 13.93
CA GLU A 11 5.85 1.73 13.90
C GLU A 11 4.64 2.58 13.53
N ILE A 12 3.85 2.12 12.57
CA ILE A 12 2.56 2.70 12.23
C ILE A 12 1.49 1.86 12.91
N SER A 13 0.94 2.37 14.02
CA SER A 13 -0.12 1.73 14.79
C SER A 13 -1.53 2.02 14.28
N GLY A 14 -1.68 2.95 13.33
CA GLY A 14 -2.94 3.31 12.69
C GLY A 14 -3.13 2.67 11.31
N PRO A 15 -4.22 3.04 10.61
CA PRO A 15 -4.46 2.68 9.21
C PRO A 15 -3.39 3.27 8.27
N VAL A 16 -3.05 2.52 7.22
CA VAL A 16 -2.21 2.99 6.10
C VAL A 16 -3.06 3.03 4.84
N VAL A 17 -3.44 4.23 4.41
CA VAL A 17 -4.27 4.42 3.22
C VAL A 17 -3.41 4.99 2.09
N MET A 18 -3.29 4.24 1.00
CA MET A 18 -2.57 4.66 -0.22
C MET A 18 -3.58 4.99 -1.32
N ILE A 19 -3.61 6.25 -1.76
CA ILE A 19 -4.46 6.69 -2.87
C ILE A 19 -3.61 6.69 -4.14
N GLY A 20 -3.97 5.81 -5.08
CA GLY A 20 -3.27 5.55 -6.32
C GLY A 20 -2.28 4.38 -6.23
N PHE A 21 -2.33 3.50 -7.23
CA PHE A 21 -1.47 2.32 -7.37
C PHE A 21 -0.80 2.21 -8.76
N GLY A 22 -0.46 3.38 -9.32
CA GLY A 22 0.38 3.52 -10.51
C GLY A 22 1.84 3.13 -10.26
N SER A 23 2.75 3.57 -11.15
CA SER A 23 4.18 3.23 -11.08
C SER A 23 4.82 3.60 -9.72
N ILE A 24 4.46 4.75 -9.16
CA ILE A 24 4.97 5.21 -7.87
C ILE A 24 4.42 4.37 -6.73
N GLY A 25 3.11 4.13 -6.65
CA GLY A 25 2.51 3.29 -5.60
C GLY A 25 3.13 1.90 -5.54
N ARG A 26 3.36 1.28 -6.71
CA ARG A 26 4.05 -0.02 -6.81
C ARG A 26 5.51 0.02 -6.36
N GLY A 27 6.22 1.11 -6.62
CA GLY A 27 7.59 1.31 -6.15
C GLY A 27 7.68 1.64 -4.66
N THR A 28 6.70 2.35 -4.12
CA THR A 28 6.66 2.79 -2.72
C THR A 28 6.19 1.69 -1.77
N LEU A 29 5.23 0.85 -2.17
CA LEU A 29 4.73 -0.26 -1.35
C LEU A 29 5.84 -1.13 -0.73
N PRO A 30 6.82 -1.66 -1.48
CA PRO A 30 7.89 -2.47 -0.89
C PRO A 30 8.84 -1.67 0.01
N LEU A 31 8.91 -0.33 -0.14
CA LEU A 31 9.68 0.52 0.78
C LEU A 31 8.96 0.71 2.10
N ILE A 32 7.64 0.88 2.08
CA ILE A 32 6.82 0.94 3.31
C ILE A 32 6.94 -0.39 4.06
N GLU A 33 6.75 -1.52 3.38
CA GLU A 33 6.89 -2.85 3.98
C GLU A 33 8.29 -3.13 4.55
N ARG A 34 9.33 -2.52 3.96
CA ARG A 34 10.72 -2.68 4.37
C ARG A 34 11.10 -1.82 5.58
N HIS A 35 10.60 -0.59 5.63
CA HIS A 35 11.11 0.46 6.53
C HIS A 35 10.17 0.84 7.67
N PHE A 36 8.94 0.32 7.69
CA PHE A 36 8.00 0.52 8.79
C PHE A 36 7.46 -0.80 9.32
N GLN A 37 7.31 -0.87 10.64
CA GLN A 37 6.55 -1.94 11.27
C GLN A 37 5.06 -1.55 11.26
N PHE A 38 4.20 -2.42 10.71
CA PHE A 38 2.75 -2.24 10.75
C PHE A 38 2.04 -3.56 10.48
N ASP A 39 0.81 -3.67 10.97
CA ASP A 39 -0.09 -4.75 10.59
C ASP A 39 -0.60 -4.50 9.15
N LYS A 40 -0.25 -5.40 8.22
CA LYS A 40 -0.64 -5.32 6.81
C LYS A 40 -2.15 -5.34 6.60
N SER A 41 -2.91 -5.94 7.52
CA SER A 41 -4.38 -5.92 7.45
C SER A 41 -4.97 -4.52 7.60
N ARG A 42 -4.19 -3.56 8.13
CA ARG A 42 -4.55 -2.13 8.24
C ARG A 42 -4.21 -1.32 6.99
N MET A 43 -3.63 -1.95 5.96
CA MET A 43 -3.31 -1.28 4.70
C MET A 43 -4.48 -1.38 3.71
N THR A 44 -4.84 -0.25 3.11
CA THR A 44 -5.84 -0.16 2.05
C THR A 44 -5.30 0.68 0.91
N VAL A 45 -5.52 0.21 -0.32
CA VAL A 45 -5.20 0.94 -1.54
C VAL A 45 -6.48 1.34 -2.26
N ILE A 46 -6.57 2.60 -2.69
CA ILE A 46 -7.70 3.15 -3.45
C ILE A 46 -7.19 3.55 -4.83
N ASP A 47 -7.64 2.91 -5.91
CA ASP A 47 -7.33 3.32 -7.28
C ASP A 47 -8.53 3.02 -8.20
N PRO A 48 -8.89 3.90 -9.15
CA PRO A 48 -9.97 3.62 -10.09
C PRO A 48 -9.69 2.45 -11.04
N ARG A 49 -8.42 2.08 -11.24
CA ARG A 49 -7.97 1.02 -12.15
C ARG A 49 -7.46 -0.18 -11.35
N ASP A 50 -7.88 -1.37 -11.75
CA ASP A 50 -7.49 -2.65 -11.15
C ASP A 50 -6.32 -3.34 -11.89
N THR A 51 -5.69 -2.66 -12.85
CA THR A 51 -4.64 -3.22 -13.73
C THR A 51 -3.52 -3.92 -12.97
N ASP A 52 -3.16 -3.39 -11.80
CA ASP A 52 -2.07 -3.90 -10.97
C ASP A 52 -2.59 -4.53 -9.65
N ARG A 53 -3.90 -4.72 -9.51
CA ARG A 53 -4.55 -5.25 -8.29
C ARG A 53 -3.99 -6.58 -7.82
N LYS A 54 -3.59 -7.44 -8.76
CA LYS A 54 -3.03 -8.77 -8.46
C LYS A 54 -1.84 -8.68 -7.48
N LEU A 55 -1.02 -7.63 -7.56
CA LEU A 55 0.12 -7.41 -6.66
C LEU A 55 -0.31 -7.15 -5.21
N LEU A 56 -1.53 -6.62 -5.01
CA LEU A 56 -2.14 -6.38 -3.71
C LEU A 56 -2.80 -7.66 -3.18
N ASP A 57 -3.52 -8.38 -4.04
CA ASP A 57 -4.17 -9.65 -3.71
C ASP A 57 -3.14 -10.69 -3.22
N GLU A 58 -1.98 -10.80 -3.90
CA GLU A 58 -0.87 -11.67 -3.50
C GLU A 58 -0.29 -11.33 -2.10
N ARG A 59 -0.53 -10.11 -1.61
CA ARG A 59 -0.06 -9.61 -0.31
C ARG A 59 -1.14 -9.56 0.76
N GLY A 60 -2.39 -9.88 0.39
CA GLY A 60 -3.56 -9.75 1.28
C GLY A 60 -3.87 -8.29 1.65
N ILE A 61 -3.53 -7.33 0.80
CA ILE A 61 -3.80 -5.90 1.03
C ILE A 61 -5.18 -5.56 0.46
N ALA A 62 -6.00 -4.84 1.24
CA ALA A 62 -7.32 -4.42 0.79
C ALA A 62 -7.23 -3.44 -0.38
N PHE A 63 -8.12 -3.61 -1.36
CA PHE A 63 -8.21 -2.73 -2.53
C PHE A 63 -9.64 -2.22 -2.71
N VAL A 64 -9.78 -0.90 -2.82
CA VAL A 64 -11.04 -0.21 -3.14
C VAL A 64 -10.91 0.36 -4.54
N GLN A 65 -11.71 -0.18 -5.47
CA GLN A 65 -11.70 0.26 -6.86
C GLN A 65 -12.60 1.50 -7.03
N GLU A 66 -12.09 2.67 -6.68
CA GLU A 66 -12.84 3.92 -6.74
C GLU A 66 -11.96 5.11 -7.16
N ALA A 67 -12.53 6.05 -7.90
CA ALA A 67 -11.90 7.32 -8.22
C ALA A 67 -12.15 8.31 -7.07
N VAL A 68 -11.11 8.99 -6.57
CA VAL A 68 -11.28 10.13 -5.67
C VAL A 68 -11.75 11.33 -6.49
N THR A 69 -12.87 11.93 -6.11
CA THR A 69 -13.55 13.05 -6.79
C THR A 69 -14.13 14.01 -5.76
N GLU A 70 -14.42 15.26 -6.14
CA GLU A 70 -15.03 16.26 -5.24
C GLU A 70 -16.30 15.82 -4.50
N LYS A 71 -16.96 14.73 -4.94
CA LYS A 71 -18.20 14.24 -4.37
C LYS A 71 -18.01 13.18 -3.27
N ASN A 72 -16.81 12.60 -3.13
CA ASN A 72 -16.56 11.47 -2.22
C ASN A 72 -15.38 11.67 -1.26
N TYR A 73 -14.92 12.91 -1.07
CA TYR A 73 -13.95 13.28 -0.04
C TYR A 73 -14.43 14.47 0.81
#